data_AF-A0A2E7UL71-F1
#
_entry.id   AF-A0A2E7UL71-F1
#
_cell.length_a   1.000
_cell.length_b   1.000
_cell.length_c   1.000
_cell.angle_alpha   90.00
_cell.angle_beta   90.00
_cell.angle_gamma   90.00
#
_symmetry.space_group_name_H-M   'P 1'
#
loop_
_entity.id
_entity.type
_entity.pdbx_description
1 polymer ?
#
loop_
_entity_poly.entity_id
_entity_poly.type
_entity_poly.pdbx_seq_one_letter_code
_entity_poly.pdbx_strand_id
1 'polypeptide(L)'
;MKTASPVLLLTTLTACSSTPPMPAELAAYSTNLQQMVSLCDAEAVPEMRVLCDQEVAIRYATVGETAMASARCETNQDPVWAAECHFLVAEALAGAGLLEGALSECVLASTFVVSCVEHVAMLQEVPHSPSVTTADIRAYTDRADETIRSRLGALPDHLRSPLRSWIRFGRVQAWVVGNGPFPSGFGEGAGALATLERTARAMEAARGMQTGAPYSTVRTAYQGDVTWPSTDDPIVGCIPVAEPVSAALGPRTPVWGNTWRRVGRTPQEDADIALLVGMFWAGTTDLPHLQAIVQRDTRSPVVWTAIHLARHLVVEADKTDLRDLLARGERHPDPAIRAYARKPLPAVNPMPRVCVGRVPGQSTTP
;
A
#
# COMPACT_ATOMS: atom_id res chain seq x y z
N MET A 1 -47.45 -4.65 49.84
CA MET A 1 -47.40 -5.54 48.65
C MET A 1 -46.84 -4.75 47.48
N LYS A 2 -45.78 -5.30 46.85
CA LYS A 2 -45.33 -5.15 45.45
C LYS A 2 -45.30 -3.74 44.82
N THR A 3 -44.09 -3.17 44.83
CA THR A 3 -43.32 -2.62 43.69
C THR A 3 -44.01 -2.48 42.32
N ALA A 4 -43.91 -1.30 41.71
CA ALA A 4 -43.06 -1.06 40.53
C ALA A 4 -43.15 0.42 40.07
N SER A 5 -42.03 1.14 40.11
CA SER A 5 -41.81 2.36 39.33
C SER A 5 -41.50 2.00 37.88
N PRO A 6 -41.94 2.81 36.89
CA PRO A 6 -41.62 2.62 35.49
C PRO A 6 -40.14 2.95 35.21
N VAL A 7 -39.59 2.08 34.37
CA VAL A 7 -38.23 2.05 33.85
C VAL A 7 -37.83 3.39 33.23
N LEU A 8 -36.70 3.90 33.73
CA LEU A 8 -35.91 4.97 33.17
C LEU A 8 -35.35 4.51 31.81
N LEU A 9 -35.79 5.12 30.71
CA LEU A 9 -35.13 5.00 29.42
C LEU A 9 -33.80 5.76 29.52
N LEU A 10 -32.68 5.04 29.70
CA LEU A 10 -31.35 5.54 29.40
C LEU A 10 -30.84 4.82 28.15
N THR A 11 -30.91 5.51 27.02
CA THR A 11 -30.21 5.17 25.78
C THR A 11 -28.72 5.42 25.97
N THR A 12 -27.95 4.35 26.20
CA THR A 12 -26.50 4.37 26.01
C THR A 12 -26.19 4.11 24.54
N LEU A 13 -25.91 5.19 23.82
CA LEU A 13 -25.13 5.17 22.58
C LEU A 13 -23.68 4.83 22.94
N THR A 14 -23.35 3.55 22.92
CA THR A 14 -21.96 3.06 22.92
C THR A 14 -21.58 2.64 21.52
N ALA A 15 -20.46 3.19 21.07
CA ALA A 15 -19.78 2.97 19.81
C ALA A 15 -19.86 1.53 19.29
N CYS A 16 -20.32 1.38 18.04
CA CYS A 16 -20.17 0.17 17.26
C CYS A 16 -18.70 -0.02 16.86
N SER A 17 -17.87 -0.48 17.80
CA SER A 17 -16.71 -1.33 17.49
C SER A 17 -17.12 -2.78 17.78
N SER A 18 -18.00 -3.31 16.95
CA SER A 18 -18.31 -4.72 16.94
C SER A 18 -18.17 -5.16 15.50
N THR A 19 -17.02 -5.74 15.20
CA THR A 19 -16.90 -6.79 14.19
C THR A 19 -18.19 -7.59 14.22
N PRO A 20 -18.91 -7.75 13.09
CA PRO A 20 -20.05 -8.66 13.09
C PRO A 20 -19.55 -10.00 13.65
N PRO A 21 -20.25 -10.62 14.60
CA PRO A 21 -19.83 -11.91 15.11
C PRO A 21 -19.78 -12.86 13.91
N MET A 22 -18.57 -13.33 13.57
CA MET A 22 -18.44 -14.53 12.75
C MET A 22 -19.32 -15.59 13.40
N PRO A 23 -20.15 -16.32 12.63
CA PRO A 23 -20.85 -17.49 13.15
C PRO A 23 -19.89 -18.33 13.98
N ALA A 24 -20.33 -18.81 15.15
CA ALA A 24 -19.48 -19.58 16.05
C ALA A 24 -18.89 -20.83 15.36
N GLU A 25 -19.50 -21.29 14.27
CA GLU A 25 -18.96 -22.34 13.41
C GLU A 25 -17.67 -21.94 12.65
N LEU A 26 -17.42 -20.65 12.40
CA LEU A 26 -16.21 -20.15 11.71
C LEU A 26 -15.08 -19.74 12.67
N ALA A 27 -15.40 -19.45 13.93
CA ALA A 27 -14.46 -18.82 14.87
C ALA A 27 -13.34 -19.77 15.37
N ALA A 28 -13.37 -21.05 15.01
CA ALA A 28 -12.32 -22.01 15.33
C ALA A 28 -12.15 -23.04 14.21
N TYR A 29 -11.89 -22.58 12.97
CA TYR A 29 -11.44 -23.52 11.95
C TYR A 29 -10.16 -24.22 12.40
N SER A 30 -10.20 -25.55 12.36
CA SER A 30 -9.09 -26.42 12.76
C SER A 30 -7.78 -25.96 12.12
N THR A 31 -6.68 -26.02 12.87
CA THR A 31 -5.33 -25.86 12.28
C THR A 31 -4.97 -27.04 11.37
N ASN A 32 -5.74 -28.13 11.42
CA ASN A 32 -5.61 -29.26 10.50
C ASN A 32 -6.36 -28.98 9.19
N LEU A 33 -5.60 -28.78 8.10
CA LEU A 33 -6.12 -28.46 6.77
C LEU A 33 -7.05 -29.55 6.23
N GLN A 34 -6.73 -30.83 6.41
CA GLN A 34 -7.56 -31.94 5.93
C GLN A 34 -8.91 -32.00 6.63
N GLN A 35 -8.94 -31.67 7.92
CA GLN A 35 -10.20 -31.54 8.66
C GLN A 35 -11.02 -30.37 8.14
N MET A 36 -10.38 -29.23 7.86
CA MET A 36 -11.05 -28.05 7.31
C MET A 36 -11.65 -28.32 5.93
N VAL A 37 -10.90 -28.98 5.04
CA VAL A 37 -11.38 -29.42 3.72
C VAL A 37 -12.63 -30.29 3.88
N SER A 38 -12.58 -31.28 4.78
CA SER A 38 -13.72 -32.19 5.02
C SER A 38 -14.95 -31.45 5.54
N LEU A 39 -14.77 -30.45 6.41
CA LEU A 39 -15.85 -29.62 6.93
C LEU A 39 -16.45 -28.74 5.82
N CYS A 40 -15.60 -28.07 5.04
CA CYS A 40 -16.05 -27.27 3.91
C CYS A 40 -16.78 -28.13 2.88
N ASP A 41 -16.28 -29.33 2.61
CA ASP A 41 -16.91 -30.29 1.69
C ASP A 41 -18.32 -30.72 2.11
N ALA A 42 -18.59 -30.73 3.41
CA ALA A 42 -19.90 -31.05 3.98
C ALA A 42 -20.84 -29.84 4.14
N GLU A 43 -20.38 -28.61 3.90
CA GLU A 43 -21.20 -27.41 4.02
C GLU A 43 -22.32 -27.39 2.97
N ALA A 44 -23.55 -27.19 3.43
CA ALA A 44 -24.77 -27.27 2.64
C ALA A 44 -25.34 -25.88 2.27
N VAL A 45 -24.95 -24.83 2.98
CA VAL A 45 -25.35 -23.45 2.70
C VAL A 45 -24.42 -22.87 1.62
N PRO A 46 -24.92 -22.56 0.40
CA PRO A 46 -24.07 -22.16 -0.73
C PRO A 46 -23.17 -20.95 -0.44
N GLU A 47 -23.68 -19.92 0.24
CA GLU A 47 -22.92 -18.71 0.56
C GLU A 47 -21.79 -19.00 1.56
N MET A 48 -22.05 -19.86 2.55
CA MET A 48 -21.03 -20.30 3.52
C MET A 48 -20.00 -21.19 2.86
N ARG A 49 -20.42 -22.02 1.89
CA ARG A 49 -19.54 -22.89 1.13
C ARG A 49 -18.48 -22.09 0.36
N VAL A 50 -18.88 -20.98 -0.29
CA VAL A 50 -17.95 -20.08 -0.99
C VAL A 50 -16.86 -19.56 -0.04
N LEU A 51 -17.26 -19.03 1.12
CA LEU A 51 -16.31 -18.49 2.10
C LEU A 51 -15.38 -19.58 2.67
N CYS A 52 -15.92 -20.80 2.90
CA CYS A 52 -15.13 -21.94 3.36
C CYS A 52 -14.11 -22.40 2.30
N ASP A 53 -14.53 -22.45 1.03
CA ASP A 53 -13.68 -22.81 -0.09
C ASP A 53 -12.54 -21.81 -0.29
N GLN A 54 -12.81 -20.51 -0.10
CA GLN A 54 -11.78 -19.46 -0.09
C GLN A 54 -10.75 -19.66 1.03
N GLU A 55 -11.19 -19.90 2.27
CA GLU A 55 -10.28 -20.16 3.40
C GLU A 55 -9.42 -21.42 3.16
N VAL A 56 -9.99 -22.49 2.60
CA VAL A 56 -9.24 -23.70 2.20
C VAL A 56 -8.20 -23.36 1.14
N ALA A 57 -8.57 -22.60 0.11
CA ALA A 57 -7.66 -22.21 -0.95
C ALA A 57 -6.47 -21.39 -0.41
N ILE A 58 -6.76 -20.42 0.47
CA ILE A 58 -5.74 -19.59 1.15
C ILE A 58 -4.77 -20.45 1.97
N ARG A 59 -5.27 -21.48 2.68
CA ARG A 59 -4.39 -22.35 3.46
C ARG A 59 -3.52 -23.24 2.61
N TYR A 60 -4.04 -23.78 1.49
CA TYR A 60 -3.20 -24.48 0.51
C TYR A 60 -2.12 -23.57 -0.05
N ALA A 61 -2.47 -22.34 -0.41
CA ALA A 61 -1.54 -21.33 -0.91
C ALA A 61 -0.43 -21.00 0.10
N THR A 62 -0.79 -20.84 1.37
CA THR A 62 0.14 -20.50 2.47
C THR A 62 1.23 -21.57 2.65
N VAL A 63 0.92 -22.85 2.39
CA VAL A 63 1.89 -23.96 2.45
C VAL A 63 2.53 -24.28 1.09
N GLY A 64 2.24 -23.48 0.06
CA GLY A 64 2.83 -23.58 -1.28
C GLY A 64 2.14 -24.53 -2.26
N GLU A 65 1.00 -25.10 -1.89
CA GLU A 65 0.20 -26.02 -2.72
C GLU A 65 -0.65 -25.25 -3.75
N THR A 66 0.03 -24.56 -4.68
CA THR A 66 -0.60 -23.63 -5.66
C THR A 66 -1.71 -24.31 -6.48
N ALA A 67 -1.46 -25.53 -6.98
CA ALA A 67 -2.42 -26.24 -7.82
C ALA A 67 -3.69 -26.62 -7.04
N MET A 68 -3.56 -26.97 -5.76
CA MET A 68 -4.71 -27.29 -4.91
C MET A 68 -5.51 -26.03 -4.56
N ALA A 69 -4.83 -24.91 -4.32
CA ALA A 69 -5.46 -23.63 -4.08
C ALA A 69 -6.29 -23.17 -5.30
N SER A 70 -5.70 -23.18 -6.50
CA SER A 70 -6.41 -22.82 -7.76
C SER A 70 -7.62 -23.71 -7.99
N ALA A 71 -7.45 -25.04 -7.86
CA ALA A 71 -8.54 -26.00 -8.06
C ALA A 71 -9.71 -25.75 -7.10
N ARG A 72 -9.44 -25.23 -5.88
CA ARG A 72 -10.50 -24.87 -4.93
C ARG A 72 -11.22 -23.58 -5.33
N CYS A 73 -10.54 -22.62 -5.96
CA CYS A 73 -11.21 -21.43 -6.48
C CYS A 73 -12.11 -21.75 -7.68
N GLU A 74 -11.69 -22.71 -8.53
CA GLU A 74 -12.44 -23.15 -9.72
C GLU A 74 -13.77 -23.86 -9.41
N THR A 75 -14.02 -24.26 -8.15
CA THR A 75 -15.33 -24.83 -7.76
C THR A 75 -16.43 -23.76 -7.63
N ASN A 76 -16.05 -22.49 -7.52
CA ASN A 76 -17.00 -21.38 -7.42
C ASN A 76 -17.63 -21.09 -8.79
N GLN A 77 -18.95 -21.27 -8.89
CA GLN A 77 -19.67 -21.06 -10.14
C GLN A 77 -19.89 -19.57 -10.47
N ASP A 78 -19.91 -18.71 -9.45
CA ASP A 78 -20.02 -17.27 -9.65
C ASP A 78 -18.63 -16.71 -10.03
N PRO A 79 -18.50 -16.07 -11.21
CA PRO A 79 -17.22 -15.56 -11.68
C PRO A 79 -16.62 -14.46 -10.79
N VAL A 80 -17.43 -13.71 -10.04
CA VAL A 80 -16.95 -12.69 -9.09
C VAL A 80 -16.31 -13.37 -7.87
N TRP A 81 -16.99 -14.36 -7.29
CA TRP A 81 -16.47 -15.10 -6.14
C TRP A 81 -15.25 -15.96 -6.50
N ALA A 82 -15.23 -16.54 -7.71
CA ALA A 82 -14.04 -17.20 -8.24
C ALA A 82 -12.86 -16.22 -8.38
N ALA A 83 -13.10 -15.04 -8.96
CA ALA A 83 -12.06 -14.01 -9.10
C ALA A 83 -11.55 -13.50 -7.75
N GLU A 84 -12.43 -13.31 -6.76
CA GLU A 84 -12.05 -12.95 -5.39
C GLU A 84 -11.25 -14.06 -4.71
N CYS A 85 -11.62 -15.33 -4.90
CA CYS A 85 -10.84 -16.46 -4.40
C CYS A 85 -9.41 -16.45 -4.98
N HIS A 86 -9.27 -16.32 -6.30
CA HIS A 86 -7.95 -16.22 -6.94
C HIS A 86 -7.15 -15.00 -6.47
N PHE A 87 -7.81 -13.87 -6.19
CA PHE A 87 -7.17 -12.70 -5.58
C PHE A 87 -6.56 -13.05 -4.21
N LEU A 88 -7.34 -13.67 -3.32
CA LEU A 88 -6.89 -14.02 -1.96
C LEU A 88 -5.80 -15.09 -1.97
N VAL A 89 -5.92 -16.08 -2.87
CA VAL A 89 -4.85 -17.08 -3.10
C VAL A 89 -3.57 -16.41 -3.57
N ALA A 90 -3.65 -15.42 -4.48
CA ALA A 90 -2.48 -14.70 -4.95
C ALA A 90 -1.76 -13.96 -3.81
N GLU A 91 -2.50 -13.30 -2.92
CA GLU A 91 -1.94 -12.65 -1.72
C GLU A 91 -1.23 -13.65 -0.81
N ALA A 92 -1.86 -14.80 -0.54
CA ALA A 92 -1.29 -15.85 0.30
C ALA A 92 -0.01 -16.43 -0.32
N LEU A 93 0.01 -16.69 -1.63
CA LEU A 93 1.22 -17.13 -2.35
C LEU A 93 2.33 -16.08 -2.30
N ALA A 94 1.98 -14.79 -2.44
CA ALA A 94 2.96 -13.70 -2.35
C ALA A 94 3.59 -13.61 -0.96
N GLY A 95 2.79 -13.71 0.11
CA GLY A 95 3.27 -13.79 1.49
C GLY A 95 4.14 -15.02 1.76
N ALA A 96 3.88 -16.14 1.08
CA ALA A 96 4.74 -17.33 1.11
C ALA A 96 6.00 -17.22 0.22
N GLY A 97 6.24 -16.08 -0.44
CA GLY A 97 7.39 -15.85 -1.31
C GLY A 97 7.27 -16.46 -2.73
N LEU A 98 6.09 -16.95 -3.12
CA LEU A 98 5.83 -17.64 -4.38
C LEU A 98 5.28 -16.69 -5.46
N LEU A 99 6.12 -15.74 -5.91
CA LEU A 99 5.69 -14.70 -6.88
C LEU A 99 5.10 -15.27 -8.18
N GLU A 100 5.67 -16.34 -8.71
CA GLU A 100 5.23 -16.89 -9.99
C GLU A 100 3.82 -17.48 -9.92
N GLY A 101 3.52 -18.20 -8.84
CA GLY A 101 2.17 -18.67 -8.53
C GLY A 101 1.23 -17.49 -8.34
N ALA A 102 1.59 -16.54 -7.49
CA ALA A 102 0.78 -15.35 -7.21
C ALA A 102 0.39 -14.57 -8.48
N LEU A 103 1.33 -14.33 -9.40
CA LEU A 103 1.04 -13.63 -10.66
C LEU A 103 0.16 -14.44 -11.60
N SER A 104 0.23 -15.77 -11.55
CA SER A 104 -0.65 -16.64 -12.35
C SER A 104 -2.10 -16.52 -11.85
N GLU A 105 -2.29 -16.54 -10.53
CA GLU A 105 -3.60 -16.36 -9.90
C GLU A 105 -4.19 -14.97 -10.16
N CYS A 106 -3.36 -13.91 -10.16
CA CYS A 106 -3.85 -12.57 -10.51
C CYS A 106 -4.42 -12.47 -11.93
N VAL A 107 -3.92 -13.27 -12.88
CA VAL A 107 -4.49 -13.31 -14.24
C VAL A 107 -5.87 -13.98 -14.24
N LEU A 108 -6.08 -14.98 -13.37
CA LEU A 108 -7.38 -15.64 -13.17
C LEU A 108 -8.37 -14.73 -12.43
N ALA A 109 -7.87 -13.86 -11.53
CA ALA A 109 -8.63 -12.79 -10.89
C ALA A 109 -8.93 -11.60 -11.83
N SER A 110 -9.42 -11.86 -13.04
CA SER A 110 -9.50 -10.88 -14.14
C SER A 110 -10.19 -9.55 -13.78
N THR A 111 -11.29 -9.59 -13.03
CA THR A 111 -12.01 -8.40 -12.52
C THR A 111 -11.15 -7.53 -11.59
N PHE A 112 -10.20 -8.15 -10.89
CA PHE A 112 -9.36 -7.52 -9.87
C PHE A 112 -7.87 -7.51 -10.24
N VAL A 113 -7.48 -7.85 -11.47
CA VAL A 113 -6.08 -8.10 -11.86
C VAL A 113 -5.12 -6.98 -11.46
N VAL A 114 -5.54 -5.71 -11.60
CA VAL A 114 -4.72 -4.55 -11.23
C VAL A 114 -4.48 -4.52 -9.73
N SER A 115 -5.55 -4.55 -8.93
CA SER A 115 -5.47 -4.55 -7.47
C SER A 115 -4.78 -5.80 -6.93
N CYS A 116 -4.97 -6.95 -7.56
CA CYS A 116 -4.31 -8.20 -7.19
C CYS A 116 -2.79 -8.08 -7.32
N VAL A 117 -2.30 -7.64 -8.47
CA VAL A 117 -0.86 -7.48 -8.69
C VAL A 117 -0.25 -6.42 -7.77
N GLU A 118 -1.02 -5.37 -7.45
CA GLU A 118 -0.62 -4.36 -6.47
C GLU A 118 -0.44 -4.96 -5.08
N HIS A 119 -1.40 -5.75 -4.61
CA HIS A 119 -1.32 -6.42 -3.31
C HIS A 119 -0.20 -7.46 -3.28
N VAL A 120 -0.06 -8.27 -4.34
CA VAL A 120 1.06 -9.20 -4.53
C VAL A 120 2.40 -8.49 -4.53
N ALA A 121 2.49 -7.27 -5.06
CA ALA A 121 3.70 -6.46 -4.95
C ALA A 121 3.95 -6.02 -3.49
N MET A 122 2.89 -5.65 -2.77
CA MET A 122 3.02 -5.11 -1.41
C MET A 122 3.30 -6.16 -0.34
N LEU A 123 2.86 -7.40 -0.55
CA LEU A 123 2.98 -8.52 0.39
C LEU A 123 4.26 -9.35 0.20
N GLN A 124 5.18 -8.93 -0.67
CA GLN A 124 6.42 -9.68 -0.87
C GLN A 124 7.29 -9.59 0.38
N GLU A 125 7.69 -10.75 0.89
CA GLU A 125 8.64 -10.87 1.98
C GLU A 125 9.98 -11.37 1.45
N VAL A 126 11.05 -10.84 2.03
CA VAL A 126 12.43 -11.24 1.73
C VAL A 126 13.19 -11.43 3.04
N PRO A 127 13.95 -12.53 3.21
CA PRO A 127 14.77 -12.71 4.40
C PRO A 127 15.82 -11.60 4.51
N HIS A 128 15.76 -10.81 5.57
CA HIS A 128 16.69 -9.71 5.79
C HIS A 128 18.09 -10.17 6.17
N SER A 129 19.11 -9.55 5.56
CA SER A 129 20.50 -9.73 5.94
C SER A 129 21.23 -8.37 5.93
N PRO A 130 21.98 -8.03 6.99
CA PRO A 130 22.77 -6.79 7.06
C PRO A 130 23.83 -6.65 5.95
N SER A 131 24.19 -7.75 5.28
CA SER A 131 25.18 -7.78 4.21
C SER A 131 24.61 -7.45 2.82
N VAL A 132 23.29 -7.23 2.70
CA VAL A 132 22.63 -6.97 1.42
C VAL A 132 23.11 -5.64 0.84
N THR A 133 23.61 -5.68 -0.39
CA THR A 133 24.07 -4.50 -1.11
C THR A 133 23.00 -3.94 -2.04
N THR A 134 23.16 -2.68 -2.48
CA THR A 134 22.33 -2.11 -3.55
C THR A 134 22.34 -2.99 -4.81
N ALA A 135 23.47 -3.64 -5.13
CA ALA A 135 23.56 -4.54 -6.28
C ALA A 135 22.69 -5.80 -6.13
N ASP A 136 22.60 -6.35 -4.91
CA ASP A 136 21.77 -7.52 -4.61
C ASP A 136 20.28 -7.19 -4.78
N ILE A 137 19.84 -6.03 -4.27
CA ILE A 137 18.45 -5.56 -4.41
C ILE A 137 18.10 -5.36 -5.90
N ARG A 138 19.01 -4.76 -6.68
CA ARG A 138 18.80 -4.57 -8.13
C ARG A 138 18.73 -5.90 -8.87
N ALA A 139 19.66 -6.81 -8.61
CA ALA A 139 19.66 -8.14 -9.21
C ALA A 139 18.40 -8.96 -8.82
N TYR A 140 17.92 -8.82 -7.58
CA TYR A 140 16.66 -9.42 -7.14
C TYR A 140 15.45 -8.79 -7.85
N THR A 141 15.45 -7.48 -8.04
CA THR A 141 14.37 -6.75 -8.73
C THR A 141 14.32 -7.09 -10.22
N ASP A 142 15.48 -7.16 -10.88
CA ASP A 142 15.58 -7.45 -12.31
C ASP A 142 15.24 -8.90 -12.64
N ARG A 143 15.52 -9.85 -11.73
CA ARG A 143 15.09 -11.26 -11.89
C ARG A 143 13.57 -11.41 -12.00
N ALA A 144 12.80 -10.45 -11.47
CA ALA A 144 11.34 -10.47 -11.56
C ALA A 144 10.83 -10.17 -12.97
N ASP A 145 11.61 -9.50 -13.81
CA ASP A 145 11.16 -9.10 -15.15
C ASP A 145 10.84 -10.31 -16.03
N GLU A 146 11.55 -11.42 -15.85
CA GLU A 146 11.28 -12.66 -16.56
C GLU A 146 9.94 -13.28 -16.13
N THR A 147 9.66 -13.34 -14.82
CA THR A 147 8.38 -13.81 -14.27
C THR A 147 7.23 -12.90 -14.71
N ILE A 148 7.42 -11.58 -14.67
CA ILE A 148 6.42 -10.61 -15.13
C ILE A 148 6.14 -10.81 -16.62
N ARG A 149 7.19 -11.00 -17.44
CA ARG A 149 7.06 -11.22 -18.88
C ARG A 149 6.34 -12.53 -19.18
N SER A 150 6.62 -13.60 -18.45
CA SER A 150 5.98 -14.90 -18.67
C SER A 150 4.51 -14.91 -18.20
N ARG A 151 4.21 -14.34 -17.03
CA ARG A 151 2.88 -14.42 -16.41
C ARG A 151 1.94 -13.30 -16.84
N LEU A 152 2.44 -12.07 -16.97
CA LEU A 152 1.64 -10.92 -17.41
C LEU A 152 1.82 -10.61 -18.90
N GLY A 153 2.55 -11.45 -19.64
CA GLY A 153 2.91 -11.23 -21.04
C GLY A 153 1.73 -11.08 -21.98
N ALA A 154 0.62 -11.76 -21.68
CA ALA A 154 -0.62 -11.70 -22.46
C ALA A 154 -1.44 -10.42 -22.23
N LEU A 155 -1.15 -9.65 -21.16
CA LEU A 155 -1.86 -8.41 -20.90
C LEU A 155 -1.42 -7.31 -21.87
N PRO A 156 -2.36 -6.42 -22.29
CA PRO A 156 -2.02 -5.23 -23.06
C PRO A 156 -0.96 -4.35 -22.37
N ASP A 157 -0.11 -3.70 -23.15
CA ASP A 157 1.00 -2.89 -22.62
C ASP A 157 0.59 -1.80 -21.63
N HIS A 158 -0.57 -1.18 -21.86
CA HIS A 158 -1.09 -0.14 -20.99
C HIS A 158 -1.49 -0.66 -19.59
N LEU A 159 -1.75 -1.95 -19.43
CA LEU A 159 -1.93 -2.62 -18.14
C LEU A 159 -0.61 -3.21 -17.64
N ARG A 160 0.13 -3.90 -18.51
CA ARG A 160 1.37 -4.59 -18.16
C ARG A 160 2.46 -3.65 -17.65
N SER A 161 2.64 -2.47 -18.25
CA SER A 161 3.71 -1.55 -17.86
C SER A 161 3.51 -0.98 -16.43
N PRO A 162 2.33 -0.49 -16.04
CA PRO A 162 2.07 -0.10 -14.64
C PRO A 162 2.27 -1.26 -13.65
N LEU A 163 1.76 -2.45 -13.98
CA LEU A 163 1.87 -3.64 -13.13
C LEU A 163 3.32 -4.06 -12.92
N ARG A 164 4.16 -3.97 -13.96
CA ARG A 164 5.61 -4.17 -13.84
C ARG A 164 6.25 -3.17 -12.87
N SER A 165 5.86 -1.90 -12.91
CA SER A 165 6.37 -0.89 -11.98
C SER A 165 6.00 -1.23 -10.53
N TRP A 166 4.77 -1.71 -10.29
CA TRP A 166 4.33 -2.15 -8.97
C TRP A 166 5.16 -3.31 -8.44
N ILE A 167 5.33 -4.37 -9.22
CA ILE A 167 6.13 -5.53 -8.78
C ILE A 167 7.59 -5.13 -8.50
N ARG A 168 8.18 -4.27 -9.33
CA ARG A 168 9.53 -3.75 -9.07
C ARG A 168 9.59 -2.90 -7.80
N PHE A 169 8.58 -2.05 -7.56
CA PHE A 169 8.48 -1.28 -6.32
C PHE A 169 8.35 -2.20 -5.09
N GLY A 170 7.49 -3.21 -5.17
CA GLY A 170 7.27 -4.23 -4.15
C GLY A 170 8.56 -4.93 -3.73
N ARG A 171 9.40 -5.29 -4.71
CA ARG A 171 10.72 -5.88 -4.43
C ARG A 171 11.69 -4.93 -3.76
N VAL A 172 11.73 -3.68 -4.22
CA VAL A 172 12.59 -2.66 -3.64
C VAL A 172 12.18 -2.35 -2.19
N GLN A 173 10.87 -2.19 -1.93
CA GLN A 173 10.39 -1.90 -0.58
C GLN A 173 10.60 -3.09 0.36
N ALA A 174 10.41 -4.34 -0.13
CA ALA A 174 10.50 -5.53 0.70
C ALA A 174 11.86 -5.63 1.38
N TRP A 175 12.93 -5.15 0.74
CA TRP A 175 14.28 -5.13 1.28
C TRP A 175 14.59 -3.97 2.23
N VAL A 176 13.88 -2.85 2.12
CA VAL A 176 14.31 -1.57 2.71
C VAL A 176 13.33 -1.06 3.77
N VAL A 177 12.05 -1.06 3.47
CA VAL A 177 11.08 -0.44 4.37
C VAL A 177 10.79 -1.38 5.54
N GLY A 178 10.88 -0.87 6.76
CA GLY A 178 10.75 -1.67 7.99
C GLY A 178 12.07 -2.23 8.52
N ASN A 179 13.18 -2.08 7.79
CA ASN A 179 14.37 -2.91 8.00
C ASN A 179 15.62 -2.15 8.45
N GLY A 180 15.52 -0.84 8.65
CA GLY A 180 16.68 -0.04 9.03
C GLY A 180 17.66 0.11 7.88
N PRO A 181 18.86 0.66 8.15
CA PRO A 181 19.55 1.54 7.22
C PRO A 181 19.69 0.91 5.83
N PHE A 182 19.19 1.63 4.83
CA PHE A 182 19.35 1.23 3.45
C PHE A 182 20.84 1.15 3.07
N PRO A 183 21.22 0.28 2.11
CA PRO A 183 22.60 0.14 1.69
C PRO A 183 23.18 1.44 1.11
N SER A 184 24.50 1.60 1.19
CA SER A 184 25.19 2.74 0.59
C SER A 184 24.92 2.83 -0.93
N GLY A 185 24.77 4.05 -1.45
CA GLY A 185 24.49 4.32 -2.86
C GLY A 185 23.05 4.03 -3.32
N PHE A 186 22.17 3.57 -2.42
CA PHE A 186 20.78 3.25 -2.74
C PHE A 186 20.00 4.49 -3.18
N GLY A 187 19.45 4.50 -4.40
CA GLY A 187 18.72 5.63 -4.97
C GLY A 187 19.58 6.76 -5.56
N GLU A 188 20.91 6.64 -5.58
CA GLU A 188 21.80 7.68 -6.15
C GLU A 188 21.93 7.61 -7.69
N GLY A 189 21.49 6.51 -8.29
CA GLY A 189 21.56 6.29 -9.73
C GLY A 189 20.57 7.12 -10.57
N ALA A 190 20.73 7.03 -11.88
CA ALA A 190 19.74 7.52 -12.85
C ALA A 190 18.76 6.40 -13.25
N GLY A 191 17.58 6.79 -13.76
CA GLY A 191 16.61 5.88 -14.35
C GLY A 191 15.49 5.39 -13.42
N ALA A 192 14.68 4.47 -13.94
CA ALA A 192 13.44 4.01 -13.29
C ALA A 192 13.70 3.26 -11.98
N LEU A 193 14.72 2.40 -11.92
CA LEU A 193 15.00 1.63 -10.71
C LEU A 193 15.49 2.54 -9.58
N ALA A 194 16.40 3.48 -9.86
CA ALA A 194 16.82 4.47 -8.87
C ALA A 194 15.67 5.35 -8.37
N THR A 195 14.65 5.59 -9.21
CA THR A 195 13.42 6.31 -8.81
C THR A 195 12.59 5.50 -7.80
N LEU A 196 12.49 4.18 -7.98
CA LEU A 196 11.85 3.28 -7.02
C LEU A 196 12.65 3.25 -5.70
N GLU A 197 13.98 3.13 -5.79
CA GLU A 197 14.89 3.15 -4.64
C GLU A 197 14.74 4.45 -3.83
N ARG A 198 14.75 5.62 -4.47
CA ARG A 198 14.52 6.91 -3.78
C ARG A 198 13.16 6.96 -3.08
N THR A 199 12.14 6.32 -3.65
CA THR A 199 10.81 6.24 -3.04
C THR A 199 10.86 5.42 -1.75
N ALA A 200 11.38 4.19 -1.81
CA ALA A 200 11.51 3.34 -0.62
C ALA A 200 12.43 3.96 0.44
N ARG A 201 13.55 4.57 0.01
CA ARG A 201 14.49 5.31 0.86
C ARG A 201 13.81 6.44 1.62
N ALA A 202 12.98 7.23 0.94
CA ALA A 202 12.22 8.32 1.53
C ALA A 202 11.15 7.84 2.52
N MET A 203 10.47 6.74 2.19
CA MET A 203 9.47 6.14 3.08
C MET A 203 10.11 5.59 4.35
N GLU A 204 11.25 4.89 4.23
CA GLU A 204 11.98 4.40 5.40
C GLU A 204 12.57 5.54 6.23
N ALA A 205 13.15 6.56 5.60
CA ALA A 205 13.64 7.75 6.28
C ALA A 205 12.54 8.48 7.05
N ALA A 206 11.35 8.60 6.46
CA ALA A 206 10.21 9.23 7.14
C ALA A 206 9.64 8.35 8.26
N ARG A 207 9.56 7.02 8.07
CA ARG A 207 9.09 6.05 9.06
C ARG A 207 9.97 6.02 10.31
N GLY A 208 11.29 6.07 10.13
CA GLY A 208 12.24 6.08 11.24
C GLY A 208 12.16 7.35 12.10
N MET A 209 11.47 8.40 11.65
CA MET A 209 11.37 9.65 12.40
C MET A 209 10.07 9.72 13.20
N GLN A 210 10.12 10.37 14.37
CA GLN A 210 8.93 10.58 15.20
C GLN A 210 7.86 11.39 14.43
N THR A 211 6.58 11.12 14.71
CA THR A 211 5.45 11.91 14.20
C THR A 211 5.69 13.41 14.40
N GLY A 212 5.55 14.19 13.34
CA GLY A 212 5.80 15.64 13.34
C GLY A 212 7.28 16.04 13.21
N ALA A 213 8.19 15.13 12.86
CA ALA A 213 9.58 15.47 12.60
C ALA A 213 9.70 16.53 11.47
N PRO A 214 10.50 17.61 11.65
CA PRO A 214 10.71 18.61 10.62
C PRO A 214 11.32 18.01 9.34
N TYR A 215 10.96 18.57 8.18
CA TYR A 215 11.50 18.16 6.88
C TYR A 215 13.04 18.10 6.84
N SER A 216 13.73 19.06 7.46
CA SER A 216 15.19 19.07 7.53
C SER A 216 15.74 17.83 8.23
N THR A 217 15.08 17.36 9.29
CA THR A 217 15.47 16.17 10.04
C THR A 217 15.30 14.91 9.18
N VAL A 218 14.14 14.77 8.53
CA VAL A 218 13.86 13.65 7.62
C VAL A 218 14.82 13.66 6.43
N ARG A 219 15.16 14.84 5.90
CA ARG A 219 16.12 15.00 4.80
C ARG A 219 17.54 14.59 5.20
N THR A 220 18.00 14.93 6.39
CA THR A 220 19.29 14.47 6.92
C THR A 220 19.31 12.95 7.07
N ALA A 221 18.23 12.35 7.59
CA ALA A 221 18.06 10.89 7.65
C ALA A 221 18.09 10.23 6.27
N TYR A 222 17.36 10.81 5.32
CA TYR A 222 17.40 10.38 3.94
C TYR A 222 18.81 10.43 3.37
N GLN A 223 19.63 11.44 3.69
CA GLN A 223 21.01 11.54 3.19
C GLN A 223 21.97 10.48 3.78
N GLY A 224 21.59 9.83 4.89
CA GLY A 224 22.39 8.80 5.56
C GLY A 224 23.30 9.32 6.67
N ASP A 225 23.13 10.59 7.07
CA ASP A 225 24.04 11.29 7.99
C ASP A 225 23.62 11.21 9.48
N VAL A 226 22.71 10.31 9.85
CA VAL A 226 22.22 10.14 11.23
C VAL A 226 22.09 8.69 11.65
N THR A 227 22.22 8.47 12.96
CA THR A 227 21.89 7.21 13.62
C THR A 227 20.41 6.92 13.46
N TRP A 228 20.10 5.81 12.81
CA TRP A 228 18.74 5.32 12.66
C TRP A 228 18.23 4.84 14.02
N PRO A 229 17.08 5.34 14.52
CA PRO A 229 16.41 4.61 15.57
C PRO A 229 16.03 3.24 14.98
N SER A 230 16.47 2.15 15.61
CA SER A 230 15.89 0.84 15.32
C SER A 230 14.43 0.92 15.73
N THR A 231 13.52 0.91 14.77
CA THR A 231 12.09 0.83 15.06
C THR A 231 11.58 -0.47 14.44
N ASP A 232 11.19 -1.37 15.34
CA ASP A 232 10.36 -2.54 15.04
C ASP A 232 8.89 -2.14 14.92
N ASP A 233 8.58 -0.84 15.06
CA ASP A 233 7.22 -0.35 14.98
C ASP A 233 6.69 -0.57 13.56
N PRO A 234 5.50 -1.18 13.43
CA PRO A 234 4.88 -1.37 12.13
C PRO A 234 4.66 -0.01 11.48
N ILE A 235 4.60 0.00 10.15
CA ILE A 235 4.17 1.17 9.42
C ILE A 235 2.72 1.46 9.81
N VAL A 236 2.50 2.43 10.70
CA VAL A 236 1.17 2.91 11.05
C VAL A 236 0.88 4.13 10.19
N GLY A 237 0.29 3.88 9.02
CA GLY A 237 -0.06 4.91 8.06
C GLY A 237 -1.45 4.70 7.50
N CYS A 238 -2.16 5.80 7.27
CA CYS A 238 -3.48 5.77 6.66
C CYS A 238 -3.30 5.79 5.15
N ILE A 239 -3.86 4.82 4.43
CA ILE A 239 -3.89 4.85 2.97
C ILE A 239 -4.87 5.93 2.48
N PRO A 240 -4.43 7.08 1.90
CA PRO A 240 -5.27 7.81 0.97
C PRO A 240 -5.70 6.87 -0.15
N VAL A 241 -6.99 6.81 -0.40
CA VAL A 241 -7.55 6.12 -1.56
C VAL A 241 -6.88 6.65 -2.83
N ALA A 242 -6.48 5.71 -3.69
CA ALA A 242 -6.02 5.95 -5.05
C ALA A 242 -6.77 7.12 -5.72
N GLU A 243 -6.09 8.26 -5.94
CA GLU A 243 -6.61 9.20 -6.93
C GLU A 243 -6.39 8.58 -8.31
N PRO A 244 -7.44 8.43 -9.15
CA PRO A 244 -7.27 7.92 -10.50
C PRO A 244 -6.25 8.78 -11.24
N VAL A 245 -5.18 8.12 -11.68
CA VAL A 245 -4.00 8.79 -12.22
C VAL A 245 -4.35 9.40 -13.56
N SER A 246 -4.50 10.72 -13.60
CA SER A 246 -4.60 11.43 -14.87
C SER A 246 -3.32 11.22 -15.68
N ALA A 247 -3.46 10.82 -16.96
CA ALA A 247 -2.34 10.75 -17.90
C ALA A 247 -1.56 12.08 -18.01
N ALA A 248 -2.17 13.21 -17.60
CA ALA A 248 -1.54 14.53 -17.56
C ALA A 248 -0.42 14.66 -16.50
N LEU A 249 -0.23 13.68 -15.61
CA LEU A 249 0.78 13.73 -14.55
C LEU A 249 2.21 13.51 -15.06
N GLY A 250 2.42 13.06 -16.29
CA GLY A 250 3.75 12.77 -16.82
C GLY A 250 4.37 11.52 -16.18
N PRO A 251 5.72 11.40 -16.17
CA PRO A 251 6.41 10.27 -15.56
C PRO A 251 6.02 10.06 -14.09
N ARG A 252 5.80 8.80 -13.70
CA ARG A 252 5.27 8.41 -12.39
C ARG A 252 5.91 7.13 -11.87
N THR A 253 5.87 6.97 -10.56
CA THR A 253 6.31 5.75 -9.88
C THR A 253 5.31 5.37 -8.78
N PRO A 254 5.11 4.07 -8.52
CA PRO A 254 4.24 3.61 -7.44
C PRO A 254 4.74 4.08 -6.07
N VAL A 255 3.79 4.21 -5.14
CA VAL A 255 3.93 4.46 -3.68
C VAL A 255 2.82 3.67 -2.97
N TRP A 256 2.71 3.69 -1.63
CA TRP A 256 1.70 2.86 -0.94
C TRP A 256 0.24 3.11 -1.33
N GLY A 257 -0.60 2.10 -1.08
CA GLY A 257 -2.06 2.25 -1.10
C GLY A 257 -2.67 2.49 -2.47
N ASN A 258 -2.13 1.84 -3.51
CA ASN A 258 -2.54 2.06 -4.89
C ASN A 258 -2.41 3.53 -5.34
N THR A 259 -1.38 4.23 -4.86
CA THR A 259 -1.11 5.61 -5.28
C THR A 259 0.15 5.72 -6.12
N TRP A 260 0.26 6.84 -6.81
CA TRP A 260 1.37 7.13 -7.71
C TRP A 260 1.89 8.53 -7.40
N ARG A 261 3.21 8.65 -7.26
CA ARG A 261 3.85 9.97 -7.18
C ARG A 261 4.42 10.35 -8.54
N ARG A 262 4.55 11.66 -8.77
CA ARG A 262 5.29 12.18 -9.93
C ARG A 262 6.79 11.87 -9.77
N VAL A 263 7.47 11.71 -10.90
CA VAL A 263 8.93 11.57 -10.95
C VAL A 263 9.54 12.93 -11.27
N GLY A 264 10.57 13.30 -10.52
CA GLY A 264 11.32 14.54 -10.76
C GLY A 264 12.09 14.50 -12.08
N ARG A 265 12.31 15.67 -12.68
CA ARG A 265 13.13 15.91 -13.87
C ARG A 265 14.62 15.69 -13.59
N THR A 266 15.04 15.85 -12.34
CA THR A 266 16.41 15.58 -11.87
C THR A 266 16.37 14.64 -10.66
N PRO A 267 17.46 13.92 -10.35
CA PRO A 267 17.53 13.06 -9.16
C PRO A 267 17.22 13.80 -7.86
N GLN A 268 17.67 15.06 -7.73
CA GLN A 268 17.41 15.88 -6.56
C GLN A 268 15.94 16.32 -6.46
N GLU A 269 15.34 16.72 -7.58
CA GLU A 269 13.90 17.04 -7.61
C GLU A 269 13.06 15.79 -7.28
N ASP A 270 13.48 14.62 -7.79
CA ASP A 270 12.82 13.35 -7.51
C ASP A 270 12.95 12.92 -6.05
N ALA A 271 14.12 13.13 -5.44
CA ALA A 271 14.35 12.90 -4.01
C ALA A 271 13.47 13.80 -3.14
N ASP A 272 13.34 15.09 -3.48
CA ASP A 272 12.48 16.02 -2.75
C ASP A 272 11.01 15.61 -2.86
N ILE A 273 10.54 15.20 -4.04
CA ILE A 273 9.17 14.67 -4.23
C ILE A 273 8.97 13.38 -3.43
N ALA A 274 9.91 12.44 -3.49
CA ALA A 274 9.87 11.20 -2.74
C ALA A 274 9.79 11.45 -1.22
N LEU A 275 10.58 12.39 -0.71
CA LEU A 275 10.57 12.82 0.69
C LEU A 275 9.21 13.39 1.12
N LEU A 276 8.63 14.30 0.33
CA LEU A 276 7.31 14.85 0.65
C LEU A 276 6.24 13.76 0.73
N VAL A 277 6.28 12.81 -0.20
CA VAL A 277 5.34 11.68 -0.21
C VAL A 277 5.61 10.75 0.98
N GLY A 278 6.86 10.38 1.23
CA GLY A 278 7.23 9.54 2.38
C GLY A 278 6.81 10.16 3.71
N MET A 279 7.02 11.46 3.90
CA MET A 279 6.57 12.20 5.08
C MET A 279 5.05 12.23 5.21
N PHE A 280 4.32 12.38 4.11
CA PHE A 280 2.86 12.36 4.14
C PHE A 280 2.35 11.01 4.64
N TRP A 281 2.94 9.93 4.11
CA TRP A 281 2.60 8.56 4.49
C TRP A 281 2.96 8.21 5.94
N ALA A 282 4.09 8.72 6.43
CA ALA A 282 4.50 8.56 7.82
C ALA A 282 3.73 9.47 8.80
N GLY A 283 2.81 10.32 8.32
CA GLY A 283 2.08 11.27 9.17
C GLY A 283 2.98 12.38 9.75
N THR A 284 4.12 12.65 9.12
CA THR A 284 5.08 13.70 9.54
C THR A 284 4.95 15.00 8.74
N THR A 285 4.03 15.05 7.78
CA THR A 285 3.77 16.27 6.99
C THR A 285 2.82 17.21 7.72
N ASP A 286 3.20 18.47 7.84
CA ASP A 286 2.31 19.54 8.29
C ASP A 286 1.94 20.49 7.13
N LEU A 287 0.78 21.15 7.25
CA LEU A 287 0.31 22.10 6.24
C LEU A 287 1.22 23.34 6.09
N PRO A 288 1.78 23.94 7.16
CA PRO A 288 2.72 25.06 7.03
C PRO A 288 3.94 24.75 6.15
N HIS A 289 4.48 23.55 6.23
CA HIS A 289 5.59 23.11 5.39
C HIS A 289 5.19 23.05 3.91
N LEU A 290 4.03 22.47 3.60
CA LEU A 290 3.51 22.43 2.24
C LEU A 290 3.21 23.84 1.69
N GLN A 291 2.66 24.73 2.53
CA GLN A 291 2.46 26.14 2.18
C GLN A 291 3.78 26.83 1.85
N ALA A 292 4.83 26.62 2.64
CA ALA A 292 6.15 27.20 2.39
C ALA A 292 6.72 26.73 1.04
N ILE A 293 6.53 25.46 0.68
CA ILE A 293 6.94 24.93 -0.63
C ILE A 293 6.18 25.60 -1.77
N VAL A 294 4.85 25.67 -1.68
CA VAL A 294 4.02 26.31 -2.71
C VAL A 294 4.38 27.78 -2.91
N GLN A 295 4.86 28.45 -1.85
CA GLN A 295 5.27 29.86 -1.91
C GLN A 295 6.67 30.09 -2.48
N ARG A 296 7.62 29.19 -2.17
CA ARG A 296 9.06 29.46 -2.37
C ARG A 296 9.69 28.60 -3.46
N ASP A 297 9.16 27.41 -3.72
CA ASP A 297 9.73 26.51 -4.71
C ASP A 297 9.26 26.89 -6.11
N THR A 298 10.20 26.94 -7.06
CA THR A 298 9.93 27.28 -8.47
C THR A 298 9.77 26.03 -9.34
N ARG A 299 10.10 24.86 -8.79
CA ARG A 299 10.06 23.57 -9.48
C ARG A 299 8.63 23.04 -9.51
N SER A 300 8.01 23.10 -10.68
CA SER A 300 6.58 22.75 -10.84
C SER A 300 6.23 21.32 -10.39
N PRO A 301 7.06 20.28 -10.61
CA PRO A 301 6.77 18.95 -10.06
C PRO A 301 6.69 18.92 -8.53
N VAL A 302 7.55 19.67 -7.83
CA VAL A 302 7.56 19.76 -6.35
C VAL A 302 6.35 20.53 -5.83
N VAL A 303 6.07 21.69 -6.42
CA VAL A 303 4.90 22.52 -6.05
C VAL A 303 3.59 21.76 -6.30
N TRP A 304 3.50 21.03 -7.42
CA TRP A 304 2.35 20.19 -7.73
C TRP A 304 2.15 19.13 -6.64
N THR A 305 3.23 18.44 -6.24
CA THR A 305 3.18 17.42 -5.18
C THR A 305 2.73 18.02 -3.86
N ALA A 306 3.23 19.20 -3.48
CA ALA A 306 2.80 19.86 -2.25
C ALA A 306 1.30 20.19 -2.25
N ILE A 307 0.76 20.67 -3.38
CA ILE A 307 -0.68 20.91 -3.54
C ILE A 307 -1.49 19.61 -3.48
N HIS A 308 -0.99 18.55 -4.11
CA HIS A 308 -1.59 17.22 -4.04
C HIS A 308 -1.71 16.72 -2.60
N LEU A 309 -0.62 16.71 -1.85
CA LEU A 309 -0.63 16.24 -0.47
C LEU A 309 -1.50 17.12 0.43
N ALA A 310 -1.46 18.45 0.27
CA ALA A 310 -2.28 19.37 1.06
C ALA A 310 -3.79 19.12 0.88
N ARG A 311 -4.22 18.73 -0.33
CA ARG A 311 -5.61 18.39 -0.63
C ARG A 311 -6.08 17.08 -0.01
N HIS A 312 -5.19 16.28 0.56
CA HIS A 312 -5.53 15.09 1.33
C HIS A 312 -5.49 15.32 2.85
N LEU A 313 -4.98 16.47 3.32
CA LEU A 313 -4.98 16.87 4.74
C LEU A 313 -6.26 17.61 5.20
N VAL A 314 -7.33 17.60 4.39
CA VAL A 314 -8.57 18.40 4.57
C VAL A 314 -9.29 18.16 5.90
N VAL A 315 -9.09 16.99 6.51
CA VAL A 315 -9.71 16.64 7.80
C VAL A 315 -9.01 17.30 8.99
N GLU A 316 -7.74 17.73 8.82
CA GLU A 316 -6.87 18.23 9.90
C GLU A 316 -6.56 19.73 9.79
N ALA A 317 -6.86 20.36 8.65
CA ALA A 317 -6.56 21.76 8.38
C ALA A 317 -7.69 22.72 8.79
N ASP A 318 -7.32 23.91 9.29
CA ASP A 318 -8.23 25.07 9.22
C ASP A 318 -8.60 25.28 7.74
N LYS A 319 -9.91 25.37 7.48
CA LYS A 319 -10.46 25.57 6.12
C LYS A 319 -9.86 26.81 5.45
N THR A 320 -9.37 27.78 6.21
CA THR A 320 -8.76 29.02 5.72
C THR A 320 -7.37 28.77 5.13
N ASP A 321 -6.50 28.02 5.84
CA ASP A 321 -5.12 27.76 5.43
C ASP A 321 -5.01 26.91 4.16
N LEU A 322 -5.90 25.92 4.03
CA LEU A 322 -5.98 25.10 2.83
C LEU A 322 -6.49 25.92 1.63
N ARG A 323 -7.50 26.77 1.84
CA ARG A 323 -8.01 27.65 0.77
C ARG A 323 -6.94 28.61 0.27
N ASP A 324 -6.16 29.20 1.17
CA ASP A 324 -5.08 30.11 0.82
C ASP A 324 -3.97 29.41 0.02
N LEU A 325 -3.61 28.18 0.40
CA LEU A 325 -2.68 27.36 -0.38
C LEU A 325 -3.23 27.09 -1.79
N LEU A 326 -4.49 26.68 -1.91
CA LEU A 326 -5.11 26.39 -3.21
C LEU A 326 -5.22 27.64 -4.07
N ALA A 327 -5.63 28.78 -3.51
CA ALA A 327 -5.71 30.05 -4.22
C ALA A 327 -4.34 30.51 -4.75
N ARG A 328 -3.23 30.19 -4.06
CA ARG A 328 -1.87 30.39 -4.59
C ARG A 328 -1.58 29.45 -5.75
N GLY A 329 -1.93 28.16 -5.64
CA GLY A 329 -1.83 27.19 -6.73
C GLY A 329 -2.59 27.62 -8.00
N GLU A 330 -3.77 28.22 -7.85
CA GLU A 330 -4.56 28.73 -8.98
C GLU A 330 -3.92 29.89 -9.74
N ARG A 331 -2.99 30.62 -9.09
CA ARG A 331 -2.22 31.72 -9.67
C ARG A 331 -0.85 31.28 -10.19
N HIS A 332 -0.49 30.01 -10.06
CA HIS A 332 0.82 29.49 -10.45
C HIS A 332 1.02 29.56 -11.99
N PRO A 333 2.24 29.85 -12.50
CA PRO A 333 2.49 29.96 -13.95
C PRO A 333 2.31 28.63 -14.72
N ASP A 334 2.53 27.48 -14.08
CA ASP A 334 2.29 26.16 -14.68
C ASP A 334 0.77 25.84 -14.78
N PRO A 335 0.23 25.60 -16.00
CA PRO A 335 -1.18 25.26 -16.19
C PRO A 335 -1.63 23.97 -15.50
N ALA A 336 -0.75 22.97 -15.36
CA ALA A 336 -1.08 21.72 -14.69
C ALA A 336 -1.28 21.93 -13.18
N ILE A 337 -0.48 22.80 -12.57
CA ILE A 337 -0.68 23.21 -11.16
C ILE A 337 -2.00 23.96 -11.01
N ARG A 338 -2.29 24.94 -11.88
CA ARG A 338 -3.57 25.66 -11.83
C ARG A 338 -4.77 24.74 -11.98
N ALA A 339 -4.73 23.85 -12.97
CA ALA A 339 -5.80 22.90 -13.23
C ALA A 339 -6.03 21.97 -12.03
N TYR A 340 -4.95 21.52 -11.39
CA TYR A 340 -5.04 20.63 -10.25
C TYR A 340 -5.52 21.35 -8.97
N ALA A 341 -5.05 22.57 -8.71
CA ALA A 341 -5.51 23.40 -7.59
C ALA A 341 -7.03 23.67 -7.64
N ARG A 342 -7.58 23.85 -8.84
CA ARG A 342 -9.02 24.09 -9.10
C ARG A 342 -9.91 22.85 -8.97
N LYS A 343 -9.35 21.64 -8.86
CA LYS A 343 -10.18 20.44 -8.71
C LYS A 343 -11.06 20.58 -7.46
N PRO A 344 -12.33 20.14 -7.50
CA PRO A 344 -13.14 20.02 -6.29
C PRO A 344 -12.33 19.28 -5.22
N LEU A 345 -12.32 19.75 -3.97
CA LEU A 345 -11.73 18.98 -2.89
C LEU A 345 -12.32 17.56 -2.95
N PRO A 346 -11.49 16.51 -2.74
CA PRO A 346 -12.03 15.16 -2.66
C PRO A 346 -13.20 15.23 -1.67
N ALA A 347 -14.38 14.74 -2.09
CA ALA A 347 -15.49 14.55 -1.15
C ALA A 347 -14.86 13.84 0.03
N VAL A 348 -14.92 14.44 1.22
CA VAL A 348 -14.39 13.83 2.44
C VAL A 348 -15.06 12.48 2.47
N ASN A 349 -14.36 11.43 2.04
CA ASN A 349 -14.88 10.11 2.16
C ASN A 349 -14.53 9.80 3.61
N PRO A 350 -15.51 9.73 4.54
CA PRO A 350 -15.27 9.20 5.86
C PRO A 350 -15.04 7.68 5.76
N MET A 351 -14.37 7.22 4.71
CA MET A 351 -13.89 5.87 4.68
C MET A 351 -12.79 5.79 5.73
N PRO A 352 -12.86 4.79 6.61
CA PRO A 352 -11.86 4.61 7.63
C PRO A 352 -10.51 4.68 6.93
N ARG A 353 -9.61 5.47 7.51
CA ARG A 353 -8.18 5.25 7.39
C ARG A 353 -8.00 3.73 7.42
N VAL A 354 -7.72 3.10 6.28
CA VAL A 354 -7.24 1.72 6.31
C VAL A 354 -5.83 1.89 6.81
N CYS A 355 -5.71 1.92 8.13
CA CYS A 355 -4.45 1.73 8.81
C CYS A 355 -4.03 0.33 8.40
N VAL A 356 -3.03 0.21 7.52
CA VAL A 356 -2.41 -1.09 7.30
C VAL A 356 -1.57 -1.38 8.53
N GLY A 357 -2.23 -1.79 9.61
CA GLY A 357 -1.61 -2.47 10.73
C GLY A 357 -1.38 -3.92 10.33
N ARG A 358 -0.43 -4.15 9.42
CA ARG A 358 0.32 -5.41 9.14
C ARG A 358 0.91 -5.37 7.72
N VAL A 359 2.20 -5.04 7.63
CA VAL A 359 3.12 -5.90 6.88
C VAL A 359 3.64 -6.89 7.94
N PRO A 360 3.77 -8.21 7.66
CA PRO A 360 3.90 -9.21 8.71
C PRO A 360 5.21 -9.13 9.50
N GLY A 361 5.15 -8.50 10.67
CA GLY A 361 5.93 -8.90 11.83
C GLY A 361 5.15 -9.97 12.58
N GLN A 362 5.31 -11.24 12.20
CA GLN A 362 5.13 -12.29 13.19
C GLN A 362 6.21 -12.07 14.24
N SER A 363 5.81 -11.87 15.50
CA SER A 363 6.74 -11.99 16.62
C SER A 363 7.15 -13.46 16.72
N THR A 364 8.14 -13.89 15.93
CA THR A 364 8.90 -15.09 16.27
C THR A 364 10.04 -14.66 17.18
N THR A 365 9.69 -14.17 18.36
CA THR A 365 10.57 -14.37 19.51
C THR A 365 10.30 -15.80 19.97
N PRO A 366 11.33 -16.66 20.10
CA PRO A 366 11.17 -18.06 20.50
C PRO A 366 10.51 -18.23 21.87
#